data_AF-A0A1C0YTF0-F1
#
_entry.id   AF-A0A1C0YTF0-F1
#
_cell.length_a   1.000
_cell.length_b   1.000
_cell.length_c   1.000
_cell.angle_alpha   90.00
_cell.angle_beta   90.00
_cell.angle_gamma   90.00
#
_symmetry.space_group_name_H-M   'P 1'
#
loop_
_entity.id
_entity.type
_entity.pdbx_description
1 polymer ?
#
loop_
_entity_poly.entity_id
_entity_poly.type
_entity_poly.pdbx_seq_one_letter_code
_entity_poly.pdbx_strand_id
1 'polypeptide(L)' 'MNTTITYYVEQIEATLLNDLATQNESNLYDIANDMLATEARENFASICQAYEVVKHNLVG' A
#
# COMPACT_ATOMS: atom_id res chain seq x y z
N MET A 1 -4.88 -15.29 -5.90
CA MET A 1 -4.32 -14.12 -5.18
C MET A 1 -4.59 -14.33 -3.70
N ASN A 2 -3.60 -14.18 -2.82
CA ASN A 2 -3.76 -14.40 -1.37
C ASN A 2 -4.65 -13.30 -0.78
N THR A 3 -5.67 -13.67 0.01
CA THR A 3 -6.65 -12.73 0.59
C THR A 3 -6.01 -11.61 1.40
N THR A 4 -4.89 -11.88 2.06
CA THR A 4 -4.14 -10.88 2.84
C THR A 4 -3.44 -9.86 1.94
N ILE A 5 -2.94 -10.27 0.77
CA ILE A 5 -2.31 -9.35 -0.18
C ILE A 5 -3.38 -8.42 -0.77
N THR A 6 -4.53 -8.96 -1.18
CA THR A 6 -5.64 -8.16 -1.70
C THR A 6 -6.09 -7.11 -0.69
N TYR A 7 -6.22 -7.49 0.59
CA TYR A 7 -6.54 -6.56 1.67
C TYR A 7 -5.55 -5.38 1.75
N TYR A 8 -4.25 -5.65 1.71
CA TYR A 8 -3.25 -4.58 1.76
C TYR A 8 -3.17 -3.76 0.47
N VAL A 9 -3.44 -4.35 -0.70
CA VAL A 9 -3.57 -3.61 -1.97
C VAL A 9 -4.71 -2.59 -1.85
N GLU A 10 -5.89 -3.03 -1.43
CA GLU A 10 -7.06 -2.16 -1.28
C GLU A 10 -6.81 -1.02 -0.27
N GLN A 11 -6.11 -1.31 0.83
CA GLN A 11 -5.76 -0.27 1.81
C GLN A 11 -4.75 0.74 1.26
N ILE A 12 -3.71 0.29 0.57
CA ILE A 12 -2.71 1.18 -0.02
C ILE A 12 -3.37 2.06 -1.09
N GLU A 13 -4.22 1.50 -1.95
CA GLU A 13 -4.96 2.25 -2.97
C GLU A 13 -5.94 3.27 -2.35
N ALA A 14 -6.65 2.89 -1.30
CA ALA A 14 -7.58 3.79 -0.61
C ALA A 14 -6.85 4.99 0.02
N THR A 15 -5.72 4.76 0.69
CA THR A 15 -4.90 5.83 1.27
C THR A 15 -4.34 6.75 0.19
N LEU A 16 -3.78 6.17 -0.88
CA LEU A 16 -3.26 6.92 -2.02
C LEU A 16 -4.33 7.83 -2.64
N LEU A 17 -5.54 7.30 -2.86
CA LEU A 17 -6.67 8.07 -3.41
C LEU A 17 -7.12 9.19 -2.46
N ASN A 18 -7.10 8.94 -1.14
CA ASN A 18 -7.46 9.95 -0.14
C ASN A 18 -6.46 11.11 -0.14
N ASP A 19 -5.16 10.81 -0.15
CA ASP A 19 -4.10 11.82 -0.17
C ASP A 19 -4.16 12.67 -1.44
N LEU A 20 -4.40 12.03 -2.60
CA LEU A 20 -4.60 12.72 -3.87
C LEU A 20 -5.83 13.63 -3.85
N ALA A 21 -6.94 13.18 -3.25
CA ALA A 21 -8.15 13.97 -3.14
C ALA A 21 -8.00 15.17 -2.17
N THR A 22 -7.14 15.05 -1.17
CA THR A 22 -6.88 16.08 -0.15
C THR A 22 -5.74 17.05 -0.52
N GLN A 23 -5.17 16.94 -1.72
CA GLN A 23 -4.03 17.73 -2.22
C GLN A 23 -2.75 17.59 -1.39
N ASN A 24 -2.60 16.50 -0.63
CA ASN A 24 -1.35 16.19 0.04
C ASN A 24 -0.37 15.53 -0.94
N GLU A 25 0.93 15.70 -0.70
CA GLU A 25 1.94 14.91 -1.40
C GLU A 25 1.75 13.43 -1.01
N SER A 26 1.23 12.64 -1.93
CA SER A 26 1.04 11.21 -1.72
C SER A 26 2.26 10.44 -2.20
N ASN A 27 2.88 9.69 -1.30
CA ASN A 27 4.04 8.85 -1.59
C ASN A 27 3.74 7.40 -1.21
N LEU A 28 3.65 6.55 -2.23
CA LEU A 28 3.40 5.12 -2.07
C LEU A 28 4.40 4.43 -1.13
N TYR A 29 5.66 4.89 -1.12
CA TYR A 29 6.69 4.36 -0.23
C TYR A 29 6.39 4.66 1.23
N ASP A 30 6.00 5.90 1.54
CA ASP A 30 5.72 6.34 2.91
C ASP A 30 4.48 5.60 3.46
N ILE A 31 3.44 5.44 2.65
CA ILE A 31 2.25 4.65 2.99
C ILE A 31 2.63 3.20 3.36
N ALA A 32 3.41 2.53 2.52
CA ALA A 32 3.83 1.16 2.79
C ALA A 32 4.75 1.07 4.01
N ASN A 33 5.63 2.05 4.21
CA ASN A 33 6.54 2.09 5.35
C ASN A 33 5.80 2.28 6.68
N ASP A 34 4.78 3.13 6.71
CA ASP A 34 3.93 3.33 7.89
C ASP A 34 3.15 2.06 8.25
N MET A 35 2.69 1.32 7.23
CA MET A 35 2.05 0.01 7.44
C MET A 35 3.04 -1.01 8.02
N LEU A 36 4.28 -1.05 7.51
CA LEU A 36 5.32 -1.93 8.07
C LEU A 36 5.71 -1.54 9.50
N ALA A 37 5.63 -0.26 9.86
CA ALA A 37 5.93 0.20 11.22
C ALA A 37 4.85 -0.20 12.24
N THR A 38 3.61 -0.41 11.79
CA THR A 38 2.43 -0.66 12.64
C THR A 38 1.99 -2.12 12.67
N GLU A 39 2.25 -2.86 11.60
CA GLU A 39 1.82 -4.25 11.44
C GLU A 39 2.82 -5.28 12.00
N ALA A 40 2.32 -6.49 12.25
CA ALA A 40 3.17 -7.60 12.68
C ALA A 40 4.15 -8.02 11.57
N ARG A 41 5.33 -8.48 11.96
CA ARG A 41 6.41 -8.88 11.02
C ARG A 41 6.01 -9.97 10.04
N GLU A 42 5.04 -10.81 10.40
CA GLU A 42 4.46 -11.85 9.53
C GLU A 42 3.73 -11.27 8.30
N ASN A 43 3.22 -10.04 8.40
CA ASN A 43 2.48 -9.36 7.33
C ASN A 43 3.41 -8.62 6.35
N PHE A 44 4.69 -8.46 6.68
CA PHE A 44 5.63 -7.65 5.89
C PHE A 44 5.73 -8.12 4.44
N ALA A 45 5.79 -9.44 4.22
CA ALA A 45 5.87 -9.99 2.88
C ALA A 45 4.61 -9.64 2.04
N SER A 46 3.43 -9.67 2.65
CA SER A 46 2.18 -9.32 1.99
C SER A 46 2.07 -7.81 1.72
N ILE A 47 2.54 -6.96 2.64
CA ILE A 47 2.59 -5.51 2.46
C ILE A 47 3.55 -5.12 1.32
N CYS A 48 4.76 -5.70 1.29
CA CYS A 48 5.71 -5.44 0.19
C CYS A 48 5.18 -5.92 -1.16
N GLN A 49 4.49 -7.07 -1.20
CA GLN A 49 3.86 -7.56 -2.43
C GLN A 49 2.72 -6.66 -2.87
N ALA A 50 1.88 -6.19 -1.94
CA ALA A 50 0.84 -5.23 -2.24
C ALA A 50 1.41 -3.91 -2.79
N TYR A 51 2.49 -3.40 -2.19
CA TYR A 51 3.21 -2.23 -2.68
C TYR A 51 3.66 -2.39 -4.14
N GLU A 52 4.30 -3.50 -4.51
CA GLU A 52 4.74 -3.72 -5.90
C GLU A 52 3.56 -3.86 -6.87
N VAL A 53 2.45 -4.46 -6.43
CA VAL A 53 1.22 -4.55 -7.24
C VAL A 53 0.65 -3.15 -7.52
N VAL A 54 0.49 -2.31 -6.49
CA VAL A 54 -0.04 -0.95 -6.66
C VAL A 54 0.91 -0.10 -7.50
N LYS A 55 2.22 -0.19 -7.24
CA LYS A 55 3.24 0.50 -8.03
C LYS A 55 3.18 0.10 -9.51
N HIS A 56 3.03 -1.20 -9.81
CA HIS A 56 2.86 -1.67 -11.17
C HIS A 56 1.58 -1.12 -11.80
N ASN A 57 0.46 -1.12 -11.07
CA ASN A 57 -0.80 -0.56 -11.54
C ASN A 57 -0.74 0.95 -11.83
N LEU A 58 0.08 1.71 -11.08
CA LEU A 58 0.25 3.16 -11.28
C LEU A 58 1.16 3.49 -12.48
N VAL A 59 2.17 2.67 -12.74
CA VAL A 59 3.17 2.92 -13.79
C VAL A 59 2.80 2.29 -15.13
N GLY A 60 1.99 1.22 -15.12
CA GLY A 60 1.64 0.41 -16.29
C GLY A 60 2.62 -0.73 -16.52
#